data_AF-T1F9R3-F1
#
_entry.id   AF-T1F9R3-F1
#
_cell.length_a   1.000
_cell.length_b   1.000
_cell.length_c   1.000
_cell.angle_alpha   90.00
_cell.angle_beta   90.00
_cell.angle_gamma   90.00
#
_symmetry.space_group_name_H-M   'P 1'
#
loop_
_entity.id
_entity.type
_entity.pdbx_description
1 polymer ?
#
loop_
_entity_poly.entity_id
_entity_poly.type
_entity_poly.pdbx_seq_one_letter_code
_entity_poly.pdbx_strand_id
1 'polypeptide(L)'
;MSIKLQKKEQDKKQTEKEWSKQRDDMLCDDLLDLPVPIPLKMSGDDFGNAVMIMEFIYGFKALCELELPNNFNIVSLVESLYEQHSPTLYLDLIQQLLAVIFQMQSGLPELNSSWKAAYKYDQDVQDGMVLIKLFQSVSTIKKLKSNKTFNDGFNDIKAEYKASEFSRNYPEIMKKLSVGNILDLKPGEKLVLLANLIEQVLSLPACRDLIEENYNKLKNVQKDLRAHVYAVQRREKDFLNYKSVLHFMSSFFAAVTIILFRITCYFNF
;
A
#
# COMPACT_ATOMS: atom_id res chain seq x y z
N MET A 1 -27.02 -45.56 4.03
CA MET A 1 -26.18 -44.36 4.21
C MET A 1 -27.08 -43.15 4.02
N SER A 2 -27.56 -42.65 5.14
CA SER A 2 -29.00 -42.59 5.38
C SER A 2 -29.53 -41.16 5.38
N ILE A 3 -30.73 -40.95 4.84
CA ILE A 3 -31.63 -39.77 4.81
C ILE A 3 -31.16 -38.50 5.55
N LYS A 4 -30.65 -38.62 6.78
CA LYS A 4 -29.96 -37.57 7.55
C LYS A 4 -28.83 -36.85 6.77
N LEU A 5 -28.00 -37.58 6.00
CA LEU A 5 -26.93 -36.99 5.19
C LEU A 5 -27.49 -36.15 4.02
N GLN A 6 -28.54 -36.62 3.37
CA GLN A 6 -29.21 -35.90 2.27
C GLN A 6 -29.93 -34.64 2.79
N LYS A 7 -30.57 -34.72 3.95
CA LYS A 7 -31.21 -33.57 4.60
C LYS A 7 -30.19 -32.50 4.96
N LYS A 8 -29.05 -32.90 5.53
CA LYS A 8 -27.94 -31.98 5.87
C LYS A 8 -27.33 -31.32 4.64
N GLU A 9 -27.24 -32.03 3.51
CA GLU A 9 -26.75 -31.48 2.23
C GLU A 9 -27.76 -30.53 1.58
N GLN A 10 -29.07 -30.78 1.72
CA GLN A 10 -30.14 -29.87 1.30
C GLN A 10 -30.21 -28.62 2.18
N ASP A 11 -30.13 -28.77 3.50
CA ASP A 11 -30.13 -27.65 4.45
C ASP A 11 -28.90 -26.76 4.23
N LYS A 12 -27.74 -27.35 3.94
CA LYS A 12 -26.52 -26.61 3.57
C LYS A 12 -26.69 -25.84 2.26
N LYS A 13 -27.30 -26.43 1.24
CA LYS A 13 -27.62 -25.75 -0.03
C LYS A 13 -28.67 -24.65 0.14
N GLN A 14 -29.61 -24.83 1.05
CA GLN A 14 -30.65 -23.85 1.37
C GLN A 14 -30.04 -22.65 2.09
N THR A 15 -29.18 -22.91 3.08
CA THR A 15 -28.41 -21.86 3.75
C THR A 15 -27.50 -21.16 2.75
N GLU A 16 -26.70 -21.84 1.93
CA GLU A 16 -25.86 -21.20 0.90
C GLU A 16 -26.66 -20.27 -0.04
N LYS A 17 -27.90 -20.64 -0.40
CA LYS A 17 -28.80 -19.78 -1.17
C LYS A 17 -29.31 -18.59 -0.37
N GLU A 18 -29.62 -18.74 0.90
CA GLU A 18 -30.03 -17.65 1.81
C GLU A 18 -28.87 -16.72 2.18
N TRP A 19 -27.64 -17.23 2.21
CA TRP A 19 -26.40 -16.47 2.34
C TRP A 19 -26.03 -15.71 1.06
N SER A 20 -26.47 -16.18 -0.11
CA SER A 20 -26.25 -15.49 -1.39
C SER A 20 -27.29 -14.41 -1.71
N LYS A 21 -28.36 -14.29 -0.91
CA LYS A 21 -29.33 -13.20 -1.06
C LYS A 21 -28.73 -11.92 -0.51
N GLN A 22 -28.84 -10.82 -1.26
CA GLN A 22 -28.60 -9.49 -0.71
C GLN A 22 -29.55 -9.29 0.47
N ARG A 23 -28.98 -8.95 1.64
CA ARG A 23 -29.72 -8.61 2.85
C ARG A 23 -29.58 -7.11 3.07
N ASP A 24 -30.61 -6.48 3.63
CA ASP A 24 -30.48 -5.11 4.10
C ASP A 24 -29.47 -5.07 5.26
N ASP A 25 -28.55 -4.09 5.25
CA ASP A 25 -27.46 -3.97 6.23
C ASP A 25 -27.94 -4.02 7.70
N MET A 26 -29.16 -3.54 7.97
CA MET A 26 -29.80 -3.58 9.29
C MET A 26 -30.19 -4.98 9.77
N LEU A 27 -30.17 -5.98 8.89
CA LEU A 27 -30.52 -7.39 9.17
C LEU A 27 -29.27 -8.28 9.20
N CYS A 28 -28.08 -7.70 9.12
CA CYS A 28 -26.82 -8.40 9.25
C CYS A 28 -26.50 -8.59 10.74
N ASP A 29 -26.39 -9.85 11.19
CA ASP A 29 -26.15 -10.20 12.59
C ASP A 29 -24.70 -9.95 13.06
N ASP A 30 -23.81 -9.48 12.17
CA ASP A 30 -22.38 -9.26 12.38
C ASP A 30 -21.98 -7.77 12.43
N LEU A 31 -22.92 -6.88 12.75
CA LEU A 31 -22.65 -5.47 12.95
C LEU A 31 -21.62 -5.26 14.08
N LEU A 32 -20.47 -4.69 13.72
CA LEU A 32 -19.45 -4.25 14.68
C LEU A 32 -19.80 -2.85 15.19
N ASP A 33 -19.56 -2.61 16.47
CA ASP A 33 -19.68 -1.27 17.03
C ASP A 33 -18.73 -0.30 16.33
N LEU A 34 -19.18 0.94 16.16
CA LEU A 34 -18.34 2.01 15.63
C LEU A 34 -17.13 2.21 16.57
N PRO A 35 -15.92 2.36 16.01
CA PRO A 35 -14.75 2.64 16.83
C PRO A 35 -14.91 3.99 17.54
N VAL A 36 -14.34 4.09 18.75
CA VAL A 36 -14.35 5.34 19.50
C VAL A 36 -13.51 6.39 18.77
N PRO A 37 -14.05 7.58 18.47
CA PRO A 37 -13.32 8.61 17.76
C PRO A 37 -12.17 9.15 18.62
N ILE A 38 -10.98 9.25 18.04
CA ILE A 38 -9.79 9.80 18.69
C ILE A 38 -9.60 11.24 18.21
N PRO A 39 -9.68 12.25 19.09
CA PRO A 39 -9.53 13.65 18.69
C PRO A 39 -8.08 13.94 18.29
N LEU A 40 -7.89 14.51 17.09
CA LEU A 40 -6.58 14.94 16.60
C LEU A 40 -6.43 16.45 16.75
N LYS A 41 -5.27 16.89 17.26
CA LYS A 41 -4.92 18.31 17.37
C LYS A 41 -4.47 18.84 16.01
N MET A 42 -5.39 19.03 15.06
CA MET A 42 -5.07 19.59 13.75
C MET A 42 -6.29 20.22 13.07
N SER A 43 -6.05 21.05 12.06
CA SER A 43 -7.11 21.61 11.21
C SER A 43 -7.60 20.58 10.18
N GLY A 44 -8.76 20.82 9.56
CA GLY A 44 -9.30 19.94 8.51
C GLY A 44 -8.39 19.84 7.28
N ASP A 45 -7.78 20.96 6.88
CA ASP A 45 -6.86 21.01 5.74
C ASP A 45 -5.55 20.25 6.04
N ASP A 46 -5.02 20.41 7.27
CA ASP A 46 -3.84 19.66 7.72
C ASP A 46 -4.11 18.16 7.81
N PHE A 47 -5.34 17.77 8.20
CA PHE A 47 -5.73 16.36 8.27
C PHE A 47 -5.64 15.69 6.89
N GLY A 48 -6.13 16.36 5.84
CA GLY A 48 -6.02 15.86 4.46
C GLY A 48 -4.56 15.61 4.06
N ASN A 49 -3.66 16.55 4.35
CA ASN A 49 -2.23 16.39 4.09
C ASN A 49 -1.62 15.23 4.88
N ALA A 50 -1.96 15.10 6.16
CA ALA A 50 -1.48 13.99 6.99
C ALA A 50 -1.96 12.63 6.47
N VAL A 51 -3.22 12.51 6.04
CA VAL A 51 -3.74 11.28 5.44
C VAL A 51 -3.02 10.95 4.13
N MET A 52 -2.77 11.93 3.27
CA MET A 52 -2.00 11.74 2.04
C MET A 52 -0.59 11.21 2.32
N ILE A 53 0.11 11.81 3.31
CA ILE A 53 1.43 11.35 3.75
C ILE A 53 1.36 9.91 4.28
N MET A 54 0.35 9.60 5.10
CA MET A 54 0.14 8.25 5.65
C MET A 54 -0.11 7.22 4.55
N GLU A 55 -0.95 7.55 3.56
CA GLU A 55 -1.24 6.69 2.41
C GLU A 55 0.03 6.42 1.60
N PHE A 56 0.82 7.45 1.32
CA PHE A 56 2.10 7.29 0.65
C PHE A 56 3.03 6.36 1.44
N ILE A 57 3.20 6.61 2.74
CA ILE A 57 4.11 5.82 3.57
C ILE A 57 3.68 4.35 3.57
N TYR A 58 2.40 4.04 3.78
CA TYR A 58 1.95 2.65 3.75
C TYR A 58 2.03 2.00 2.36
N GLY A 59 1.77 2.76 1.30
CA GLY A 59 1.82 2.27 -0.08
C GLY A 59 3.25 2.08 -0.61
N PHE A 60 4.18 2.93 -0.19
CA PHE A 60 5.52 3.04 -0.80
C PHE A 60 6.68 2.75 0.15
N LYS A 61 6.46 2.49 1.45
CA LYS A 61 7.56 2.19 2.40
C LYS A 61 8.47 1.05 1.95
N ALA A 62 7.94 0.00 1.32
CA ALA A 62 8.75 -1.12 0.84
C ALA A 62 9.60 -0.72 -0.38
N LEU A 63 9.07 0.15 -1.24
CA LEU A 63 9.77 0.64 -2.42
C LEU A 63 10.87 1.64 -2.06
N CYS A 64 10.58 2.50 -1.09
CA CYS A 64 11.47 3.54 -0.61
C CYS A 64 12.37 3.08 0.56
N GLU A 65 12.30 1.80 0.94
CA GLU A 65 13.04 1.23 2.08
C GLU A 65 12.91 2.07 3.37
N LEU A 66 11.71 2.59 3.63
CA LEU A 66 11.44 3.45 4.79
C LEU A 66 11.40 2.60 6.07
N GLU A 67 12.18 3.01 7.07
CA GLU A 67 12.21 2.42 8.39
C GLU A 67 11.27 3.19 9.30
N LEU A 68 10.13 2.59 9.61
CA LEU A 68 9.10 3.18 10.46
C LEU A 68 9.06 2.49 11.82
N PRO A 69 8.66 3.21 12.88
CA PRO A 69 8.34 2.59 14.16
C PRO A 69 7.27 1.50 14.01
N ASN A 70 7.36 0.43 14.82
CA ASN A 70 6.42 -0.71 14.77
C ASN A 70 4.95 -0.28 14.87
N ASN A 71 4.66 0.76 15.66
CA ASN A 71 3.30 1.28 15.89
C ASN A 71 3.04 2.60 15.15
N PHE A 72 3.72 2.85 14.03
CA PHE A 72 3.48 4.03 13.21
C PHE A 72 1.99 4.13 12.84
N ASN A 73 1.37 5.24 13.22
CA ASN A 73 -0.03 5.57 12.98
C ASN A 73 -0.20 7.10 12.84
N ILE A 74 -1.41 7.56 12.48
CA ILE A 74 -1.65 9.00 12.27
C ILE A 74 -1.46 9.83 13.55
N VAL A 75 -1.73 9.25 14.73
CA VAL A 75 -1.52 9.92 16.02
C VAL A 75 -0.03 10.19 16.23
N SER A 76 0.83 9.18 16.01
CA SER A 76 2.29 9.32 16.13
C SER A 76 2.85 10.36 15.15
N LEU A 77 2.31 10.42 13.92
CA LEU A 77 2.69 11.45 12.96
C LEU A 77 2.32 12.84 13.50
N VAL A 78 1.06 13.01 13.93
CA VAL A 78 0.56 14.31 14.43
C VAL A 78 1.33 14.75 15.68
N GLU A 79 1.59 13.85 16.63
CA GLU A 79 2.38 14.15 17.83
C GLU A 79 3.78 14.66 17.46
N SER A 80 4.44 14.01 16.50
CA SER A 80 5.78 14.41 16.06
C SER A 80 5.86 15.79 15.40
N LEU A 81 4.73 16.32 14.89
CA LEU A 81 4.69 17.68 14.32
C LEU A 81 4.83 18.75 15.40
N TYR A 82 4.41 18.46 16.63
CA TYR A 82 4.49 19.39 17.76
C TYR A 82 5.80 19.29 18.53
N GLU A 83 6.59 18.24 18.30
CA GLU A 83 7.89 18.06 18.91
C GLU A 83 8.91 19.08 18.37
N GLN A 84 9.65 19.70 19.28
CA GLN A 84 10.65 20.72 19.01
C GLN A 84 12.10 20.24 19.29
N HIS A 85 12.25 19.06 19.89
CA HIS A 85 13.55 18.51 20.28
C HIS A 85 13.79 17.17 19.61
N SER A 86 15.01 16.97 19.09
CA SER A 86 15.47 15.70 18.53
C SER A 86 15.58 14.62 19.62
N PRO A 87 15.31 13.33 19.31
CA PRO A 87 14.86 12.77 18.03
C PRO A 87 13.33 12.87 17.83
N THR A 88 12.87 13.07 16.59
CA THR A 88 11.44 13.12 16.25
C THR A 88 11.15 12.32 14.99
N LEU A 89 9.99 11.68 14.92
CA LEU A 89 9.53 10.95 13.73
C LEU A 89 9.44 11.86 12.48
N TYR A 90 9.07 13.12 12.67
CA TYR A 90 9.07 14.12 11.61
C TYR A 90 10.47 14.25 10.97
N LEU A 91 11.50 14.43 11.79
CA LEU A 91 12.88 14.59 11.30
C LEU A 91 13.36 13.32 10.60
N ASP A 92 13.07 12.14 11.16
CA ASP A 92 13.43 10.85 10.57
C ASP A 92 12.80 10.67 9.18
N LEU A 93 11.52 11.03 9.03
CA LEU A 93 10.81 10.96 7.75
C LEU A 93 11.42 11.92 6.71
N ILE A 94 11.73 13.16 7.08
CA ILE A 94 12.39 14.12 6.18
C ILE A 94 13.71 13.55 5.67
N GLN A 95 14.52 13.01 6.56
CA GLN A 95 15.84 12.46 6.21
C GLN A 95 15.72 11.25 5.29
N GLN A 96 14.83 10.31 5.61
CA GLN A 96 14.62 9.12 4.79
C GLN A 96 14.09 9.50 3.40
N LEU A 97 13.14 10.42 3.31
CA LEU A 97 12.62 10.89 2.01
C LEU A 97 13.68 11.61 1.17
N LEU A 98 14.50 12.47 1.79
CA LEU A 98 15.61 13.12 1.10
C LEU A 98 16.64 12.10 0.61
N ALA A 99 16.98 11.11 1.43
CA ALA A 99 17.88 10.03 1.05
C ALA A 99 17.37 9.25 -0.16
N VAL A 100 16.08 8.92 -0.17
CA VAL A 100 15.40 8.27 -1.30
C VAL A 100 15.50 9.12 -2.56
N ILE A 101 15.22 10.43 -2.46
CA ILE A 101 15.35 11.36 -3.60
C ILE A 101 16.78 11.34 -4.15
N PHE A 102 17.79 11.49 -3.28
CA PHE A 102 19.18 11.51 -3.73
C PHE A 102 19.61 10.17 -4.33
N GLN A 103 19.23 9.04 -3.75
CA GLN A 103 19.53 7.72 -4.27
C GLN A 103 18.92 7.52 -5.67
N MET A 104 17.65 7.87 -5.82
CA MET A 104 16.93 7.75 -7.10
C MET A 104 17.44 8.73 -8.16
N GLN A 105 17.93 9.92 -7.77
CA GLN A 105 18.50 10.91 -8.70
C GLN A 105 19.94 10.60 -9.12
N SER A 106 20.79 10.17 -8.19
CA SER A 106 22.20 9.91 -8.45
C SER A 106 22.45 8.55 -9.10
N GLY A 107 21.46 7.66 -9.10
CA GLY A 107 21.59 6.29 -9.63
C GLY A 107 22.58 5.43 -8.82
N LEU A 108 23.04 5.91 -7.67
CA LEU A 108 24.01 5.23 -6.81
C LEU A 108 23.28 4.37 -5.77
N PRO A 109 23.45 3.04 -5.79
CA PRO A 109 22.70 2.13 -4.92
C PRO A 109 23.10 2.15 -3.43
N GLU A 110 24.20 2.80 -3.05
CA GLU A 110 24.83 2.61 -1.73
C GLU A 110 24.71 3.78 -0.74
N LEU A 111 23.95 4.83 -1.08
CA LEU A 111 23.87 5.99 -0.17
C LEU A 111 23.24 5.57 1.17
N ASN A 112 22.24 4.68 1.16
CA ASN A 112 21.47 4.23 2.32
C ASN A 112 22.35 3.84 3.53
N SER A 113 23.46 3.12 3.33
CA SER A 113 24.28 2.60 4.43
C SER A 113 25.25 3.65 4.96
N SER A 114 25.79 4.48 4.07
CA SER A 114 26.87 5.42 4.35
C SER A 114 26.40 6.68 5.09
N TRP A 115 25.26 7.28 4.68
CA TRP A 115 24.73 8.44 5.40
C TRP A 115 24.03 8.03 6.71
N LYS A 116 23.40 6.84 6.79
CA LYS A 116 22.87 6.30 8.06
C LYS A 116 23.99 6.11 9.09
N ALA A 117 25.17 5.66 8.66
CA ALA A 117 26.36 5.57 9.51
C ALA A 117 26.92 6.93 9.92
N ALA A 118 26.95 7.91 9.01
CA ALA A 118 27.32 9.29 9.32
C ALA A 118 26.34 9.95 10.31
N TYR A 119 25.06 9.60 10.24
CA TYR A 119 24.01 10.11 11.12
C TYR A 119 24.07 9.52 12.53
N LYS A 120 24.32 8.22 12.64
CA LYS A 120 24.51 7.54 13.93
C LYS A 120 25.70 8.10 14.74
N TYR A 121 26.65 8.77 14.06
CA TYR A 121 27.80 9.42 14.67
C TYR A 121 27.51 10.87 15.14
N ASP A 122 26.48 11.53 14.59
CA ASP A 122 26.19 12.96 14.82
C ASP A 122 25.11 13.22 15.88
N GLN A 123 24.57 12.16 16.50
CA GLN A 123 23.55 12.24 17.56
C GLN A 123 24.06 13.00 18.82
N ASP A 124 25.38 13.17 18.96
CA ASP A 124 26.05 13.94 20.02
C ASP A 124 26.35 15.41 19.63
N VAL A 125 26.17 15.81 18.35
CA VAL A 125 26.57 17.14 17.85
C VAL A 125 25.38 17.87 17.22
N GLN A 126 24.51 18.42 18.09
CA GLN A 126 23.72 19.63 17.88
C GLN A 126 23.17 19.86 16.44
N ASP A 127 22.14 19.08 16.08
CA ASP A 127 20.88 19.36 15.37
C ASP A 127 20.75 20.41 14.21
N GLY A 128 21.79 21.12 13.79
CA GLY A 128 21.74 22.11 12.69
C GLY A 128 22.77 21.89 11.58
N MET A 129 23.83 21.14 11.85
CA MET A 129 24.99 21.05 10.97
C MET A 129 24.79 20.10 9.78
N VAL A 130 23.98 19.06 9.95
CA VAL A 130 23.63 18.08 8.90
C VAL A 130 22.76 18.73 7.82
N LEU A 131 21.78 19.54 8.22
CA LEU A 131 20.93 20.32 7.31
C LEU A 131 21.73 21.43 6.60
N ILE A 132 22.65 22.12 7.27
CA ILE A 132 23.57 23.06 6.61
C ILE A 132 24.47 22.33 5.61
N LYS A 133 24.97 21.12 5.91
CA LYS A 133 25.74 20.30 4.96
C LYS A 133 24.89 19.74 3.81
N LEU A 134 23.60 19.46 4.02
CA LEU A 134 22.62 19.06 3.00
C LEU A 134 22.17 20.24 2.10
N PHE A 135 21.96 21.41 2.69
CA PHE A 135 21.68 22.64 1.93
C PHE A 135 22.94 23.12 1.21
N GLN A 136 24.12 22.94 1.82
CA GLN A 136 25.41 23.15 1.17
C GLN A 136 25.70 22.09 0.11
N SER A 137 25.22 20.85 0.21
CA SER A 137 25.33 19.86 -0.86
C SER A 137 24.40 20.19 -2.02
N VAL A 138 23.19 20.72 -1.76
CA VAL A 138 22.32 21.34 -2.78
C VAL A 138 22.97 22.60 -3.39
N SER A 139 23.71 23.39 -2.60
CA SER A 139 24.53 24.50 -3.12
C SER A 139 25.77 24.00 -3.91
N THR A 140 26.27 22.81 -3.57
CA THR A 140 27.36 22.12 -4.27
C THR A 140 26.84 21.55 -5.59
N ILE A 141 25.59 21.09 -5.65
CA ILE A 141 24.87 20.79 -6.90
C ILE A 141 24.76 22.06 -7.78
N LYS A 142 24.53 23.23 -7.18
CA LYS A 142 24.63 24.54 -7.86
C LYS A 142 26.03 24.88 -8.37
N LYS A 143 27.10 24.50 -7.65
CA LYS A 143 28.51 24.66 -8.08
C LYS A 143 28.95 23.59 -9.10
N LEU A 144 28.36 22.40 -9.06
CA LEU A 144 28.50 21.36 -10.08
C LEU A 144 27.78 21.76 -11.38
N LYS A 145 26.68 22.52 -11.29
CA LYS A 145 25.99 23.19 -12.40
C LYS A 145 26.87 24.20 -13.17
N SER A 146 27.82 24.87 -12.52
CA SER A 146 28.73 25.80 -13.22
C SER A 146 29.87 25.09 -13.94
N ASN A 147 30.07 23.80 -13.68
CA ASN A 147 31.10 22.98 -14.28
C ASN A 147 30.49 21.65 -14.74
N LYS A 148 29.67 21.67 -15.79
CA LYS A 148 29.76 20.72 -16.92
C LYS A 148 28.75 21.01 -18.03
N THR A 149 29.34 21.16 -19.20
CA THR A 149 28.85 20.88 -20.55
C THR A 149 27.69 19.89 -20.66
N PHE A 150 26.62 20.33 -21.33
CA PHE A 150 25.84 19.61 -22.36
C PHE A 150 25.85 18.06 -22.26
N ASN A 151 24.82 17.45 -21.63
CA ASN A 151 24.01 16.35 -22.22
C ASN A 151 22.93 15.67 -21.32
N ASP A 152 22.56 16.16 -20.14
CA ASP A 152 21.49 15.49 -19.34
C ASP A 152 20.14 16.22 -19.46
N GLY A 153 19.42 15.90 -20.54
CA GLY A 153 18.15 16.52 -20.91
C GLY A 153 16.92 15.97 -20.15
N PHE A 154 15.97 16.86 -19.88
CA PHE A 154 14.59 16.64 -19.40
C PHE A 154 14.36 16.30 -17.92
N ASN A 155 15.19 15.48 -17.27
CA ASN A 155 14.94 15.06 -15.88
C ASN A 155 15.34 16.12 -14.85
N ASP A 156 16.47 16.79 -15.06
CA ASP A 156 16.93 17.91 -14.22
C ASP A 156 15.93 19.08 -14.25
N ILE A 157 15.31 19.28 -15.41
CA ILE A 157 14.32 20.34 -15.64
C ILE A 157 13.07 20.11 -14.77
N LYS A 158 12.58 18.88 -14.64
CA LYS A 158 11.35 18.59 -13.88
C LYS A 158 11.55 18.67 -12.36
N ALA A 159 12.71 18.24 -11.86
CA ALA A 159 13.09 18.42 -10.45
C ALA A 159 13.33 19.90 -10.12
N GLU A 160 13.94 20.65 -11.04
CA GLU A 160 14.13 22.10 -10.94
C GLU A 160 12.78 22.86 -10.93
N TYR A 161 11.78 22.42 -11.69
CA TYR A 161 10.43 23.00 -11.67
C TYR A 161 9.73 22.83 -10.34
N LYS A 162 9.78 21.66 -9.70
CA LYS A 162 9.08 21.42 -8.42
C LYS A 162 9.68 22.20 -7.25
N ALA A 163 11.01 22.25 -7.16
CA ALA A 163 11.68 23.06 -6.14
C ALA A 163 11.46 24.57 -6.38
N SER A 164 11.42 25.00 -7.66
CA SER A 164 11.09 26.37 -8.03
C SER A 164 9.63 26.73 -7.72
N GLU A 165 8.70 25.80 -7.95
CA GLU A 165 7.28 25.93 -7.64
C GLU A 165 7.04 26.01 -6.13
N PHE A 166 7.70 25.17 -5.33
CA PHE A 166 7.64 25.27 -3.87
C PHE A 166 8.09 26.65 -3.36
N SER A 167 9.20 27.16 -3.88
CA SER A 167 9.72 28.48 -3.51
C SER A 167 8.77 29.62 -3.88
N ARG A 168 8.04 29.47 -5.01
CA ARG A 168 7.02 30.43 -5.43
C ARG A 168 5.75 30.36 -4.59
N ASN A 169 5.31 29.14 -4.25
CA ASN A 169 4.05 28.92 -3.54
C ASN A 169 4.18 29.12 -2.01
N TYR A 170 5.37 28.90 -1.45
CA TYR A 170 5.64 28.99 -0.01
C TYR A 170 6.89 29.83 0.33
N PRO A 171 6.96 31.11 -0.10
CA PRO A 171 8.12 31.97 0.14
C PRO A 171 8.37 32.23 1.64
N GLU A 172 7.33 32.22 2.46
CA GLU A 172 7.44 32.41 3.92
C GLU A 172 8.10 31.21 4.61
N ILE A 173 7.84 29.98 4.16
CA ILE A 173 8.53 28.78 4.65
C ILE A 173 10.01 28.83 4.24
N MET A 174 10.30 29.23 3.00
CA MET A 174 11.67 29.36 2.52
C MET A 174 12.50 30.39 3.31
N LYS A 175 11.91 31.53 3.67
CA LYS A 175 12.56 32.52 4.54
C LYS A 175 12.87 31.93 5.92
N LYS A 176 11.92 31.22 6.53
CA LYS A 176 12.12 30.56 7.83
C LYS A 176 13.22 29.50 7.78
N LEU A 177 13.21 28.65 6.75
CA LEU A 177 14.24 27.62 6.53
C LEU A 177 15.63 28.20 6.27
N SER A 178 15.73 29.43 5.75
CA SER A 178 17.02 30.07 5.51
C SER A 178 17.71 30.59 6.78
N VAL A 179 16.95 30.79 7.87
CA VAL A 179 17.44 31.42 9.11
C VAL A 179 17.32 30.51 10.34
N GLY A 180 16.32 29.62 10.39
CA GLY A 180 15.95 28.83 11.57
C GLY A 180 16.03 27.32 11.38
N ASN A 181 15.70 26.56 12.44
CA ASN A 181 15.68 25.10 12.43
C ASN A 181 14.39 24.59 11.75
N ILE A 182 14.47 23.43 11.09
CA ILE A 182 13.31 22.75 10.48
C ILE A 182 12.25 22.35 11.52
N LEU A 183 12.66 22.16 12.78
CA LEU A 183 11.77 21.84 13.90
C LEU A 183 10.95 23.04 14.38
N ASP A 184 11.39 24.27 14.08
CA ASP A 184 10.73 25.53 14.50
C ASP A 184 9.50 25.87 13.62
N LEU A 185 9.28 25.11 12.56
CA LEU A 185 8.13 25.26 11.67
C LEU A 185 6.82 24.92 12.38
N LYS A 186 5.73 25.60 11.98
CA LYS A 186 4.38 25.25 12.47
C LYS A 186 4.01 23.83 11.99
N PRO A 187 3.14 23.09 12.72
CA PRO A 187 2.71 21.75 12.33
C PRO A 187 2.20 21.64 10.88
N GLY A 188 1.40 22.61 10.41
CA GLY A 188 0.95 22.66 9.02
C GLY A 188 2.09 22.90 8.02
N GLU A 189 3.08 23.74 8.36
CA GLU A 189 4.26 23.99 7.51
C GLU A 189 5.14 22.74 7.39
N LYS A 190 5.28 21.97 8.48
CA LYS A 190 5.95 20.67 8.52
C LYS A 190 5.26 19.65 7.60
N LEU A 191 3.93 19.59 7.62
CA LEU A 191 3.14 18.71 6.74
C LEU A 191 3.31 19.07 5.27
N VAL A 192 3.24 20.35 4.93
CA VAL A 192 3.45 20.83 3.55
C VAL A 192 4.84 20.44 3.03
N LEU A 193 5.87 20.49 3.89
CA LEU A 193 7.22 20.11 3.53
C LEU A 193 7.35 18.60 3.27
N LEU A 194 6.78 17.75 4.14
CA LEU A 194 6.71 16.30 3.91
C LEU A 194 5.95 15.96 2.63
N ALA A 195 4.79 16.57 2.42
CA ALA A 195 3.98 16.40 1.23
C ALA A 195 4.78 16.75 -0.05
N ASN A 196 5.52 17.85 -0.04
CA ASN A 196 6.32 18.26 -1.18
C ASN A 196 7.45 17.27 -1.49
N LEU A 197 8.15 16.76 -0.46
CA LEU A 197 9.17 15.74 -0.64
C LEU A 197 8.60 14.45 -1.24
N ILE A 198 7.43 14.03 -0.76
CA ILE A 198 6.70 12.87 -1.32
C ILE A 198 6.33 13.11 -2.77
N GLU A 199 5.77 14.27 -3.10
CA GLU A 199 5.47 14.64 -4.48
C GLU A 199 6.74 14.63 -5.35
N GLN A 200 7.87 15.06 -4.80
CA GLN A 200 9.15 15.00 -5.48
C GLN A 200 9.55 13.55 -5.77
N VAL A 201 9.52 12.66 -4.78
CA VAL A 201 9.79 11.20 -4.94
C VAL A 201 8.91 10.63 -6.06
N LEU A 202 7.60 10.84 -6.00
CA LEU A 202 6.64 10.32 -6.99
C LEU A 202 6.85 10.88 -8.41
N SER A 203 7.51 12.02 -8.54
CA SER A 203 7.79 12.62 -9.85
C SER A 203 9.08 12.12 -10.50
N LEU A 204 9.95 11.44 -9.74
CA LEU A 204 11.19 10.91 -10.26
C LEU A 204 10.90 9.80 -11.28
N PRO A 205 11.62 9.74 -12.42
CA PRO A 205 11.45 8.70 -13.43
C PRO A 205 11.56 7.29 -12.84
N ALA A 206 12.60 7.03 -12.03
CA ALA A 206 12.81 5.73 -11.39
C ALA A 206 11.59 5.28 -10.56
N CYS A 207 10.97 6.19 -9.81
CA CYS A 207 9.76 5.88 -9.05
C CYS A 207 8.56 5.59 -9.96
N ARG A 208 8.38 6.38 -11.05
CA ARG A 208 7.30 6.16 -12.02
C ARG A 208 7.43 4.83 -12.77
N ASP A 209 8.64 4.47 -13.19
CA ASP A 209 8.91 3.22 -13.87
C ASP A 209 8.61 2.02 -12.96
N LEU A 210 8.99 2.10 -11.68
CA LEU A 210 8.69 1.09 -10.67
C LEU A 210 7.19 0.97 -10.39
N ILE A 211 6.47 2.10 -10.32
CA ILE A 211 5.01 2.12 -10.18
C ILE A 211 4.35 1.41 -11.36
N GLU A 212 4.79 1.71 -12.58
CA GLU A 212 4.25 1.11 -13.80
C GLU A 212 4.52 -0.39 -13.86
N GLU A 213 5.72 -0.84 -13.50
CA GLU A 213 6.07 -2.26 -13.43
C GLU A 213 5.18 -3.01 -12.42
N ASN A 214 5.01 -2.45 -11.22
CA ASN A 214 4.17 -3.05 -10.18
C ASN A 214 2.69 -3.08 -10.58
N TYR A 215 2.19 -2.04 -11.24
CA TYR A 215 0.84 -2.02 -11.79
C TYR A 215 0.63 -3.12 -12.83
N ASN A 216 1.61 -3.35 -13.71
CA ASN A 216 1.58 -4.43 -14.68
C ASN A 216 1.60 -5.82 -14.02
N LYS A 217 2.42 -6.01 -12.98
CA LYS A 217 2.42 -7.24 -12.17
C LYS A 217 1.05 -7.49 -11.52
N LEU A 218 0.47 -6.47 -10.90
CA LEU A 218 -0.87 -6.56 -10.28
C LEU A 218 -1.93 -6.97 -11.30
N LYS A 219 -1.91 -6.36 -12.49
CA LYS A 219 -2.85 -6.70 -13.58
C LYS A 219 -2.72 -8.16 -14.02
N ASN A 220 -1.51 -8.69 -14.07
CA ASN A 220 -1.27 -10.10 -14.41
C ASN A 220 -1.80 -11.03 -13.30
N VAL A 221 -1.46 -10.76 -12.04
CA VAL A 221 -1.98 -11.53 -10.89
C VAL A 221 -3.51 -11.49 -10.84
N GLN A 222 -4.13 -10.36 -11.14
CA GLN A 222 -5.59 -10.24 -11.19
C GLN A 222 -6.20 -11.10 -12.31
N LYS A 223 -5.56 -11.17 -13.48
CA LYS A 223 -6.00 -12.06 -14.57
C LYS A 223 -5.87 -13.53 -14.16
N ASP A 224 -4.75 -13.90 -13.55
CA ASP A 224 -4.50 -15.27 -13.08
C ASP A 224 -5.51 -15.68 -12.01
N LEU A 225 -5.81 -14.79 -11.05
CA LEU A 225 -6.84 -15.02 -10.04
C LEU A 225 -8.20 -15.27 -10.69
N ARG A 226 -8.60 -14.45 -11.67
CA ARG A 226 -9.87 -14.66 -12.40
C ARG A 226 -9.86 -16.01 -13.12
N ALA A 227 -8.76 -16.37 -13.79
CA ALA A 227 -8.63 -17.66 -14.45
C ALA A 227 -8.73 -18.84 -13.47
N HIS A 228 -8.10 -18.74 -12.30
CA HIS A 228 -8.22 -19.73 -11.23
C HIS A 228 -9.65 -19.86 -10.72
N VAL A 229 -10.34 -18.74 -10.47
CA VAL A 229 -11.76 -18.74 -10.05
C VAL A 229 -12.62 -19.44 -11.11
N TYR A 230 -12.45 -19.11 -12.38
CA TYR A 230 -13.18 -19.78 -13.47
C TYR A 230 -12.86 -21.28 -13.57
N ALA A 231 -11.60 -21.66 -13.40
CA ALA A 231 -11.18 -23.06 -13.42
C ALA A 231 -11.78 -23.85 -12.24
N VAL A 232 -11.87 -23.24 -11.05
CA VAL A 232 -12.54 -23.83 -9.89
C VAL A 232 -14.03 -24.03 -10.17
N GLN A 233 -14.72 -23.00 -10.64
CA GLN A 233 -16.16 -23.09 -10.98
C GLN A 233 -16.44 -24.14 -12.06
N ARG A 234 -15.55 -24.27 -13.05
CA ARG A 234 -15.68 -25.30 -14.09
C ARG A 234 -15.54 -26.70 -13.51
N ARG A 235 -14.53 -26.94 -12.66
CA ARG A 235 -14.33 -28.23 -11.98
C ARG A 235 -15.53 -28.60 -11.11
N GLU A 236 -16.14 -27.64 -10.43
CA GLU A 236 -17.36 -27.88 -9.65
C GLU A 236 -18.54 -28.31 -10.52
N LYS A 237 -18.74 -27.65 -11.68
CA LYS A 237 -19.78 -28.05 -12.64
C LYS A 237 -19.53 -29.46 -13.19
N ASP A 238 -18.29 -29.77 -13.56
CA ASP A 238 -17.91 -31.10 -14.07
C ASP A 238 -18.10 -32.18 -13.00
N PHE A 239 -17.78 -31.88 -11.74
CA PHE A 239 -18.02 -32.77 -10.60
C PHE A 239 -19.52 -33.02 -10.37
N LEU A 240 -20.36 -31.99 -10.45
CA LEU A 240 -21.81 -32.14 -10.34
C LEU A 240 -22.38 -32.97 -11.50
N ASN A 241 -21.90 -32.75 -12.73
CA ASN A 241 -22.28 -33.55 -13.89
C ASN A 241 -21.89 -35.02 -13.69
N TYR A 242 -20.66 -35.30 -13.27
CA TYR A 242 -20.22 -36.68 -12.99
C TYR A 242 -21.07 -37.34 -11.90
N LYS A 243 -21.38 -36.62 -10.80
CA LYS A 243 -22.27 -37.11 -9.74
C LYS A 243 -23.67 -37.45 -10.26
N SER A 244 -24.21 -36.64 -11.19
CA SER A 244 -25.52 -36.91 -11.81
C SER A 244 -25.51 -38.15 -12.71
N VAL A 245 -24.46 -38.34 -13.53
CA VAL A 245 -24.30 -39.51 -14.39
C VAL A 245 -24.14 -40.77 -13.56
N LEU A 246 -23.35 -40.72 -12.48
CA LEU A 246 -23.15 -41.85 -11.59
C LEU A 246 -24.45 -42.27 -10.89
N HIS A 247 -25.26 -41.29 -10.46
CA HIS A 247 -26.58 -41.54 -9.87
C HIS A 247 -27.58 -42.14 -10.88
N PHE A 248 -27.53 -41.70 -12.14
CA PHE A 248 -28.34 -42.29 -13.21
C PHE A 248 -27.94 -43.74 -13.47
N MET A 249 -26.64 -44.01 -13.58
CA MET A 249 -26.11 -45.37 -13.80
C MET A 249 -26.48 -46.30 -12.63
N SER A 250 -26.33 -45.86 -11.37
CA SER A 250 -26.71 -46.71 -10.23
C SER A 250 -28.20 -47.03 -10.21
N SER A 251 -29.05 -46.06 -10.57
CA SER A 251 -30.50 -46.24 -10.66
C SER A 251 -30.89 -47.20 -11.78
N PHE A 252 -30.22 -47.08 -12.94
CA PHE A 252 -30.41 -47.97 -14.08
C PHE A 252 -30.01 -49.41 -13.75
N PHE A 253 -28.81 -49.61 -13.18
CA PHE A 253 -28.36 -50.93 -12.74
C PHE A 253 -29.33 -51.57 -11.74
N ALA A 254 -29.79 -50.80 -10.73
CA ALA A 254 -30.78 -51.30 -9.78
C ALA A 254 -32.09 -51.75 -10.46
N ALA A 255 -32.59 -50.98 -11.43
CA ALA A 255 -33.78 -51.34 -12.19
C ALA A 255 -33.57 -52.63 -13.02
N VAL A 256 -32.44 -52.76 -13.70
CA VAL A 256 -32.09 -53.98 -14.46
C VAL A 256 -31.97 -55.18 -13.53
N THR A 257 -31.34 -55.05 -12.36
CA THR A 257 -31.25 -56.13 -11.38
C THR A 257 -32.63 -56.56 -10.89
N ILE A 258 -33.55 -55.62 -10.63
CA ILE A 258 -34.94 -55.94 -10.23
C ILE A 258 -35.68 -56.68 -11.35
N ILE A 259 -35.52 -56.25 -12.60
CA ILE A 259 -36.16 -56.88 -13.76
C ILE A 259 -35.62 -58.30 -13.95
N LEU A 260 -34.30 -58.48 -13.94
CA LEU A 260 -33.67 -59.80 -14.06
C LEU A 260 -34.10 -60.72 -12.93
N PHE A 261 -34.13 -60.24 -11.69
CA PHE A 261 -34.61 -61.00 -10.54
C PHE A 261 -36.07 -61.44 -10.73
N ARG A 262 -36.96 -60.55 -11.20
CA ARG A 262 -38.35 -60.90 -11.53
C ARG A 262 -38.46 -61.96 -12.63
N ILE A 263 -37.66 -61.86 -13.69
CA ILE A 263 -37.64 -62.85 -14.77
C ILE A 263 -37.16 -64.21 -14.25
N THR A 264 -36.09 -64.24 -13.45
CA THR A 264 -35.54 -65.47 -12.86
C THR A 264 -36.53 -66.14 -11.90
N CYS A 265 -37.31 -65.36 -11.14
CA CYS A 265 -38.37 -65.88 -10.29
C CYS A 265 -39.57 -66.41 -11.10
N TYR A 266 -39.88 -65.82 -12.26
CA TYR A 266 -41.00 -66.25 -13.11
C TYR A 266 -40.72 -67.55 -13.88
N PHE A 267 -39.46 -67.82 -14.21
CA PHE A 267 -39.04 -69.04 -14.93
C PHE A 267 -38.72 -70.24 -14.02
N ASN A 268 -38.65 -70.05 -12.69
CA ASN A 268 -38.40 -71.14 -11.71
C ASN A 268 -39.69 -71.65 -11.04
N PHE A 269 -40.84 -71.44 -11.68
CA PHE A 269 -42.16 -71.94 -11.26
C PHE A 269 -42.82 -72.64 -12.45
#